data_AF-A0A563VW21-F1
#
_entry.id   AF-A0A563VW21-F1
#
_cell.length_a   1.000
_cell.length_b   1.000
_cell.length_c   1.000
_cell.angle_alpha   90.00
_cell.angle_beta   90.00
_cell.angle_gamma   90.00
#
_symmetry.space_group_name_H-M   'P 1'
#
loop_
_entity.id
_entity.type
_entity.pdbx_description
1 polymer ?
#
loop_
_entity_poly.entity_id
_entity_poly.type
_entity_poly.pdbx_seq_one_letter_code
_entity_poly.pdbx_strand_id
1 'polypeptide(L)' 'MNDYHRDPFDRLIIAQAMVEQIPVVGTDEIFDLYPIQRLW' A
#
# COMPACT_ATOMS: atom_id res chain seq x y z
N MET A 1 -23.40 2.40 -2.28
CA MET A 1 -22.33 3.43 -2.26
C MET A 1 -21.04 2.68 -1.98
N ASN A 2 -20.65 1.86 -2.95
CA ASN A 2 -19.93 0.62 -2.73
C ASN A 2 -18.93 0.39 -3.86
N ASP A 3 -18.15 1.41 -4.19
CA ASP A 3 -17.09 1.29 -5.16
C ASP A 3 -15.76 1.23 -4.42
N TYR A 4 -15.50 0.02 -3.90
CA TYR A 4 -14.20 -0.53 -3.53
C TYR A 4 -13.26 -0.59 -4.76
N HIS A 5 -13.16 0.50 -5.51
CA HIS A 5 -12.06 0.70 -6.41
C HIS A 5 -10.83 0.94 -5.55
N ARG A 6 -10.19 -0.17 -5.13
CA ARG A 6 -8.80 -0.20 -4.65
C ARG A 6 -8.02 0.82 -5.49
N ASP A 7 -7.65 1.94 -4.88
CA ASP A 7 -7.12 3.09 -5.59
C ASP A 7 -6.00 2.59 -6.51
N PRO A 8 -6.05 2.84 -7.83
CA PRO A 8 -4.98 2.43 -8.71
C PRO A 8 -3.62 2.94 -8.23
N PHE A 9 -3.58 4.06 -7.50
CA PHE A 9 -2.40 4.61 -6.87
C PHE A 9 -1.87 3.75 -5.71
N ASP A 10 -2.74 3.22 -4.84
CA ASP A 10 -2.31 2.30 -3.76
C ASP A 10 -1.59 1.09 -4.33
N ARG A 11 -2.09 0.57 -5.45
CA ARG A 11 -1.46 -0.56 -6.13
C ARG A 11 -0.08 -0.22 -6.67
N LEU A 12 0.11 1.00 -7.18
CA LEU A 12 1.41 1.48 -7.63
C LEU A 12 2.37 1.65 -6.45
N ILE A 13 1.90 2.21 -5.33
CA ILE A 13 2.70 2.33 -4.10
C ILE A 13 3.14 0.97 -3.61
N ILE A 14 2.21 0.01 -3.49
CA ILE A 14 2.51 -1.36 -3.06
C ILE A 14 3.51 -2.02 -4.01
N ALA A 15 3.26 -1.95 -5.32
CA ALA A 15 4.14 -2.54 -6.32
C ALA A 15 5.56 -1.95 -6.24
N GLN A 16 5.68 -0.63 -6.11
CA GLN A 16 6.99 0.03 -5.99
C GLN A 16 7.68 -0.36 -4.68
N ALA A 17 6.97 -0.36 -3.55
CA ALA A 17 7.52 -0.78 -2.27
C ALA A 17 8.01 -2.23 -2.30
N MET A 18 7.28 -3.12 -2.98
CA MET A 18 7.70 -4.51 -3.20
C MET A 18 8.92 -4.63 -4.11
N VAL A 19 9.02 -3.85 -5.19
CA VAL A 19 10.16 -3.92 -6.12
C VAL A 19 11.42 -3.33 -5.51
N GLU A 20 11.30 -2.16 -4.88
CA GLU A 20 12.43 -1.40 -4.32
C GLU A 20 12.79 -1.82 -2.89
N GLN A 21 11.98 -2.70 -2.26
CA GLN A 21 12.16 -3.15 -0.87
C GLN A 21 12.23 -2.00 0.13
N ILE A 22 11.41 -0.96 -0.08
CA ILE A 22 11.33 0.23 0.77
C ILE A 22 10.05 0.24 1.60
N PRO A 23 10.07 0.81 2.82
CA PRO A 23 8.87 0.95 3.62
C PRO A 23 7.93 2.03 3.07
N VAL A 24 6.63 1.88 3.36
CA VAL A 24 5.59 2.89 3.10
C VAL A 24 5.28 3.62 4.39
N VAL A 25 5.31 4.96 4.38
CA VAL A 25 4.90 5.78 5.54
C VAL A 25 3.45 6.19 5.34
N GLY A 26 2.58 5.85 6.29
CA GLY A 26 1.17 6.19 6.21
C GLY A 26 0.32 5.58 7.32
N THR A 27 -0.84 6.20 7.57
CA THR A 27 -1.77 5.77 8.62
C THR A 27 -2.76 4.70 8.16
N ASP A 28 -2.77 4.35 6.87
CA ASP A 28 -3.70 3.36 6.34
C ASP A 28 -3.20 1.93 6.60
N GLU A 29 -3.96 1.20 7.42
CA GLU A 29 -3.70 -0.18 7.80
C GLU A 29 -3.92 -1.17 6.64
N ILE A 30 -4.57 -0.76 5.53
CA ILE A 30 -4.78 -1.63 4.37
C ILE A 30 -3.47 -2.11 3.76
N PHE A 31 -2.39 -1.33 3.91
CA PHE A 31 -1.06 -1.69 3.44
C PHE A 31 -0.45 -2.87 4.22
N ASP A 32 -0.89 -3.12 5.45
CA ASP A 32 -0.44 -4.26 6.27
C ASP A 32 -0.92 -5.62 5.71
N LEU A 33 -1.88 -5.61 4.77
CA LEU A 33 -2.35 -6.81 4.06
C LEU A 33 -1.37 -7.28 2.97
N TYR A 34 -0.32 -6.51 2.69
CA TYR A 34 0.65 -6.78 1.63
C TYR A 34 2.03 -7.04 2.25
N PRO A 35 2.95 -7.76 1.54
CA PRO A 35 4.28 -8.09 2.05
C PRO A 35 5.24 -6.89 1.95
N ILE A 36 4.86 -5.77 2.54
CA ILE A 36 5.62 -4.52 2.63
C ILE A 36 5.69 -4.07 4.08
N GLN A 37 6.72 -3.30 4.43
CA GLN A 37 6.81 -2.70 5.76
C GLN A 37 6.07 -1.36 5.75
N ARG A 38 5.09 -1.18 6.64
CA ARG A 38 4.47 0.13 6.90
C ARG A 38 5.06 0.79 8.14
N LEU A 39 5.29 2.09 8.07
CA LEU A 39 5.71 2.95 9.18
C LEU A 39 4.58 3.93 9.53
N TRP A 40 4.42 4.22 10.83
CA TRP A 40 3.38 5.06 11.41
C TRP A 40 3.91 6.39 11.91
#